data_AF-A0A817DPG6-F1
#
_entry.id   AF-A0A817DPG6-F1
#
_cell.length_a   1.000
_cell.length_b   1.000
_cell.length_c   1.000
_cell.angle_alpha   90.00
_cell.angle_beta   90.00
_cell.angle_gamma   90.00
#
_symmetry.space_group_name_H-M   'P 1'
#
loop_
_entity.id
_entity.type
_entity.pdbx_description
1 polymer ?
#
loop_
_entity_poly.entity_id
_entity_poly.type
_entity_poly.pdbx_seq_one_letter_code
_entity_poly.pdbx_strand_id
1 'polypeptide(L)'
;MILRGTRRLDSLFTKQCKPVTIDILNKLIGALRRGIFNPYLDTLMQVGLTTEFWDFFRSDELFPDKFSLRLHVTNADVKYDINCIIIHLKSSKTDIERKEANIRLFRNESINCAVHALHCCTILCNSNYHDSPFFLLPNGQAFTRHAFIFNLRHVLLQLGYAASAYSGHSLRAGAATSAAAAGVPDHLIQTLGRWNSLSYLRYIRVSDTIILKDHNKILQISFLGILYLVCLLLYVYIFFLVGVKFSSCNKASCGV
;
A
#
# COMPACT_ATOMS: atom_id res chain seq x y z
N MET A 1 -30.58 -20.58 10.89
CA MET A 1 -30.86 -19.12 10.92
C MET A 1 -30.05 -18.43 9.81
N ILE A 2 -30.53 -18.59 8.57
CA ILE A 2 -30.03 -17.90 7.37
C ILE A 2 -30.83 -16.59 7.33
N LEU A 3 -30.23 -15.41 7.55
CA LEU A 3 -30.74 -14.06 7.23
C LEU A 3 -29.92 -12.95 7.95
N ARG A 4 -28.61 -12.87 7.69
CA ARG A 4 -27.82 -11.64 7.96
C ARG A 4 -27.04 -11.14 6.73
N GLY A 5 -27.11 -11.83 5.60
CA GLY A 5 -26.42 -11.49 4.36
C GLY A 5 -27.16 -10.48 3.47
N THR A 6 -28.47 -10.34 3.62
CA THR A 6 -29.34 -9.55 2.72
C THR A 6 -29.22 -8.03 2.92
N ARG A 7 -28.69 -7.54 4.06
CA ARG A 7 -28.43 -6.10 4.26
C ARG A 7 -27.22 -5.55 3.50
N ARG A 8 -26.46 -6.38 2.78
CA ARG A 8 -25.30 -5.91 1.99
C ARG A 8 -25.66 -5.42 0.58
N LEU A 9 -26.88 -5.67 0.09
CA LEU A 9 -27.30 -5.21 -1.23
C LEU A 9 -27.67 -3.71 -1.25
N ASP A 10 -28.05 -3.13 -0.11
CA ASP A 10 -28.28 -1.67 0.03
C ASP A 10 -26.98 -0.83 0.02
N SER A 11 -25.81 -1.46 -0.02
CA SER A 11 -24.50 -0.78 0.01
C SER A 11 -24.07 -0.13 -1.32
N LEU A 12 -24.90 -0.24 -2.36
CA LEU A 12 -24.61 0.34 -3.68
C LEU A 12 -24.60 1.88 -3.68
N PHE A 13 -25.18 2.53 -2.67
CA PHE A 13 -25.29 4.00 -2.60
C PHE A 13 -24.71 4.65 -1.34
N THR A 14 -24.08 3.90 -0.42
CA THR A 14 -23.33 4.54 0.66
C THR A 14 -22.13 5.28 0.09
N LYS A 15 -22.11 6.62 0.24
CA LYS A 15 -21.01 7.49 -0.20
C LYS A 15 -19.68 6.94 0.32
N GLN A 16 -18.89 6.37 -0.57
CA GLN A 16 -17.59 5.82 -0.22
C GLN A 16 -16.66 6.94 0.24
N CYS A 17 -15.88 6.69 1.28
CA CYS A 17 -14.87 7.65 1.73
C CYS A 17 -13.84 7.91 0.63
N LYS A 18 -13.32 9.14 0.56
CA LYS A 18 -12.23 9.51 -0.35
C LYS A 18 -10.94 8.80 0.07
N PRO A 19 -10.13 8.32 -0.88
CA PRO A 19 -8.82 7.73 -0.58
C PRO A 19 -7.82 8.81 -0.12
N VAL A 20 -6.99 8.49 0.86
CA VAL A 20 -5.76 9.27 1.16
C VAL A 20 -4.65 8.68 0.31
N THR A 21 -4.48 9.16 -0.92
CA THR A 21 -3.42 8.69 -1.83
C THR A 21 -2.03 9.07 -1.30
N ILE A 22 -0.97 8.50 -1.89
CA ILE A 22 0.42 8.81 -1.53
C ILE A 22 0.71 10.32 -1.52
N ASP A 23 0.13 11.10 -2.44
CA ASP A 23 0.31 12.56 -2.47
C ASP A 23 -0.34 13.25 -1.28
N ILE A 24 -1.53 12.81 -0.89
CA ILE A 24 -2.24 13.33 0.29
C ILE A 24 -1.48 12.91 1.56
N LEU A 25 -1.00 11.67 1.62
CA LEU A 25 -0.16 11.18 2.73
C LEU A 25 1.10 12.05 2.88
N ASN A 26 1.79 12.35 1.79
CA ASN A 26 2.99 13.19 1.80
C ASN A 26 2.68 14.60 2.34
N LYS A 27 1.54 15.19 1.94
CA LYS A 27 1.09 16.48 2.46
C LYS A 27 0.74 16.42 3.95
N LEU A 28 0.06 15.36 4.40
CA LEU A 28 -0.29 15.15 5.81
C LEU A 28 0.97 15.06 6.67
N ILE A 29 1.94 14.23 6.27
CA ILE A 29 3.20 14.08 7.00
C ILE A 29 4.01 15.38 6.98
N GLY A 30 4.05 16.08 5.84
CA GLY A 30 4.69 17.40 5.75
C GLY A 30 4.02 18.47 6.61
N ALA A 31 2.71 18.37 6.87
CA ALA A 31 2.03 19.23 7.83
C ALA A 31 2.42 18.87 9.26
N LEU A 32 2.35 17.60 9.65
CA LEU A 32 2.72 17.13 11.00
C LEU A 32 4.16 17.49 11.37
N ARG A 33 5.12 17.35 10.43
CA ARG A 33 6.52 17.74 10.65
C ARG A 33 6.74 19.24 10.87
N ARG A 34 5.80 20.08 10.43
CA ARG A 34 5.81 21.53 10.71
C ARG A 34 5.20 21.88 12.07
N GLY A 35 4.64 20.90 12.77
CA GLY A 35 3.98 21.08 14.07
C GLY A 35 2.54 21.53 13.92
N ILE A 36 1.59 20.58 13.98
CA ILE A 36 0.15 20.89 13.96
C ILE A 36 -0.45 20.77 15.36
N PHE A 37 0.02 19.78 16.13
CA PHE A 37 -0.45 19.54 17.47
C PHE A 37 0.66 19.84 18.48
N ASN A 38 1.43 18.83 18.82
CA ASN A 38 2.62 18.90 19.65
C ASN A 38 3.58 17.80 19.18
N PRO A 39 4.88 17.88 19.50
CA PRO A 39 5.88 16.95 18.98
C PRO A 39 5.55 15.46 19.18
N TYR A 40 4.94 15.12 20.32
CA TYR A 40 4.55 13.74 20.62
C TYR A 40 3.38 13.28 19.73
N LEU A 41 2.28 14.03 19.72
CA LEU A 41 1.10 13.64 18.94
C LEU A 41 1.34 13.73 17.43
N ASP A 42 2.15 14.69 16.97
CA ASP A 42 2.54 14.79 15.57
C ASP A 42 3.36 13.57 15.13
N THR A 43 4.31 13.13 15.97
CA THR A 43 5.08 11.90 15.72
C THR A 43 4.18 10.67 15.74
N LEU A 44 3.31 10.52 16.75
CA LEU A 44 2.39 9.40 16.87
C LEU A 44 1.45 9.30 15.67
N MET A 45 0.93 10.44 15.20
CA MET A 45 0.13 10.53 13.99
C MET A 45 0.94 10.15 12.74
N GLN A 46 2.17 10.65 12.58
CA GLN A 46 3.03 10.31 11.44
C GLN A 46 3.28 8.80 11.37
N VAL A 47 3.59 8.16 12.50
CA VAL A 47 3.83 6.71 12.60
C VAL A 47 2.56 5.95 12.26
N GLY A 48 1.41 6.38 12.80
CA GLY A 48 0.12 5.79 12.50
C GLY A 48 -0.25 5.86 11.01
N LEU A 49 -0.11 7.04 10.40
CA LEU A 49 -0.43 7.27 8.99
C LEU A 49 0.48 6.45 8.06
N THR A 50 1.78 6.42 8.33
CA THR A 50 2.74 5.67 7.51
C THR A 50 2.53 4.17 7.65
N THR A 51 2.37 3.66 8.87
CA THR A 51 2.12 2.24 9.12
C THR A 51 0.81 1.80 8.47
N GLU A 52 -0.29 2.55 8.66
CA GLU A 52 -1.57 2.20 8.06
C GLU A 52 -1.53 2.21 6.52
N PHE A 53 -0.84 3.17 5.92
CA PHE A 53 -0.75 3.27 4.47
C PHE A 53 0.13 2.17 3.85
N TRP A 54 1.37 1.99 4.31
CA TRP A 54 2.31 1.11 3.63
C TRP A 54 1.97 -0.38 3.76
N ASP A 55 1.37 -0.79 4.88
CA ASP A 55 0.95 -2.17 5.14
C ASP A 55 -0.54 -2.42 4.96
N PHE A 56 -1.25 -1.39 4.47
CA PHE A 56 -2.68 -1.47 4.24
C PHE A 56 -3.43 -1.85 5.52
N PHE A 57 -2.99 -1.47 6.72
CA PHE A 57 -3.73 -1.80 7.93
C PHE A 57 -5.14 -1.23 7.89
N ARG A 58 -6.04 -1.86 8.63
CA ARG A 58 -7.26 -1.16 9.03
C ARG A 58 -6.96 -0.34 10.28
N SER A 59 -7.55 0.86 10.40
CA SER A 59 -7.31 1.67 11.59
C SER A 59 -7.66 0.96 12.91
N ASP A 60 -8.63 0.03 12.91
CA ASP A 60 -9.01 -0.73 14.11
C ASP A 60 -8.09 -1.91 14.44
N GLU A 61 -7.18 -2.28 13.56
CA GLU A 61 -6.11 -3.26 13.84
C GLU A 61 -4.98 -2.60 14.65
N LEU A 62 -4.74 -1.29 14.45
CA LEU A 62 -3.69 -0.52 15.14
C LEU A 62 -4.23 0.28 16.33
N PHE A 63 -5.42 0.86 16.19
CA PHE A 63 -6.00 1.79 17.15
C PHE A 63 -7.27 1.19 17.77
N PRO A 64 -7.23 0.75 19.04
CA PRO A 64 -8.39 0.17 19.70
C PRO A 64 -9.48 1.21 19.99
N ASP A 65 -10.75 0.83 19.89
CA ASP A 65 -11.82 1.62 20.54
C ASP A 65 -11.80 1.42 22.07
N LYS A 66 -11.52 0.19 22.49
CA LYS A 66 -11.26 -0.21 23.88
C LYS A 66 -10.11 -1.20 23.89
N PHE A 67 -9.04 -0.87 24.61
CA PHE A 67 -7.85 -1.71 24.61
C PHE A 67 -8.09 -3.05 25.29
N SER A 68 -7.43 -4.08 24.78
CA SER A 68 -7.45 -5.44 25.31
C SER A 68 -6.18 -6.15 24.86
N LEU A 69 -5.42 -6.68 25.84
CA LEU A 69 -4.16 -7.39 25.63
C LEU A 69 -4.27 -8.59 24.68
N ARG A 70 -5.46 -9.22 24.66
CA ARG A 70 -5.72 -10.41 23.84
C ARG A 70 -6.00 -10.09 22.38
N LEU A 71 -6.41 -8.87 22.07
CA LEU A 71 -6.92 -8.51 20.74
C LEU A 71 -6.07 -7.50 20.01
N HIS A 72 -5.35 -6.64 20.73
CA HIS A 72 -4.66 -5.50 20.17
C HIS A 72 -3.14 -5.62 20.33
N VAL A 73 -2.44 -4.98 19.40
CA VAL A 73 -0.98 -4.96 19.33
C VAL A 73 -0.41 -4.27 20.57
N THR A 74 0.50 -4.97 21.24
CA THR A 74 1.32 -4.45 22.32
C THR A 74 2.78 -4.37 21.89
N ASN A 75 3.63 -3.82 22.75
CA ASN A 75 5.07 -3.76 22.49
C ASN A 75 5.71 -5.13 22.32
N ALA A 76 5.22 -6.16 23.02
CA ALA A 76 5.68 -7.54 22.87
C ALA A 76 5.43 -8.12 21.48
N ASP A 77 4.44 -7.59 20.76
CA ASP A 77 4.03 -8.11 19.45
C ASP A 77 4.84 -7.52 18.29
N VAL A 78 5.72 -6.55 18.57
CA VAL A 78 6.52 -5.86 17.57
C VAL A 78 7.99 -6.23 17.70
N LYS A 79 8.53 -6.85 16.65
CA LYS A 79 9.94 -7.23 16.55
C LYS A 79 10.66 -6.30 15.61
N TYR A 80 11.74 -5.69 16.10
CA TYR A 80 12.54 -4.74 15.35
C TYR A 80 13.79 -5.39 14.79
N ASP A 81 14.03 -5.13 13.51
CA ASP A 81 15.29 -5.38 12.81
C ASP A 81 15.69 -4.10 12.06
N ILE A 82 16.93 -4.06 11.56
CA ILE A 82 17.50 -2.88 10.90
C ILE A 82 16.76 -2.54 9.60
N ASN A 83 16.34 -3.57 8.86
CA ASN A 83 15.71 -3.46 7.55
C ASN A 83 14.24 -3.89 7.55
N CYS A 84 13.75 -4.47 8.64
CA CYS A 84 12.40 -5.00 8.72
C CYS A 84 11.80 -4.79 10.11
N ILE A 85 10.48 -4.62 10.17
CA ILE A 85 9.72 -4.70 11.42
C ILE A 85 8.64 -5.75 11.23
N ILE A 86 8.48 -6.63 12.22
CA ILE A 86 7.42 -7.63 12.20
C ILE A 86 6.40 -7.27 13.28
N ILE A 87 5.16 -7.06 12.88
CA ILE A 87 4.02 -6.81 13.77
C ILE A 87 3.15 -8.06 13.78
N HIS A 88 3.01 -8.69 14.94
CA HIS A 88 2.06 -9.80 15.15
C HIS A 88 0.67 -9.25 15.46
N LEU A 89 -0.29 -9.54 14.58
CA LEU A 89 -1.70 -9.27 14.81
C LEU A 89 -2.34 -10.46 15.49
N LYS A 90 -2.79 -10.27 16.72
CA LYS A 90 -3.49 -11.25 17.54
C LYS A 90 -4.91 -11.59 17.05
N SER A 91 -5.52 -10.71 16.25
CA SER A 91 -6.87 -10.92 15.74
C SER A 91 -7.10 -10.15 14.45
N SER A 92 -7.38 -10.86 13.35
CA SER A 92 -7.79 -10.25 12.09
C SER A 92 -9.31 -10.32 11.89
N LYS A 93 -9.97 -9.17 11.65
CA LYS A 93 -11.42 -9.13 11.34
C LYS A 93 -11.79 -9.79 10.01
N THR A 94 -10.82 -10.08 9.15
CA THR A 94 -11.05 -10.69 7.82
C THR A 94 -11.16 -12.21 7.83
N ASP A 95 -10.89 -12.84 8.96
CA ASP A 95 -11.05 -14.27 9.11
C ASP A 95 -12.22 -14.58 10.05
N ILE A 96 -13.10 -15.48 9.61
CA ILE A 96 -14.17 -16.04 10.45
C ILE A 96 -13.54 -16.75 11.66
N GLU A 97 -12.31 -17.25 11.52
CA GLU A 97 -11.53 -17.89 12.58
C GLU A 97 -10.58 -16.94 13.34
N ARG A 98 -10.55 -15.63 13.00
CA ARG A 98 -9.63 -14.62 13.57
C ARG A 98 -8.16 -15.06 13.61
N LYS A 99 -7.66 -15.72 12.56
CA LYS A 99 -6.26 -16.16 12.53
C LYS A 99 -5.30 -15.00 12.77
N GLU A 100 -4.30 -15.30 13.57
CA GLU A 100 -3.17 -14.42 13.81
C GLU A 100 -2.42 -14.19 12.50
N ALA A 101 -1.84 -13.00 12.33
CA ALA A 101 -1.09 -12.66 11.13
C ALA A 101 0.19 -11.94 11.48
N ASN A 102 1.31 -12.35 10.88
CA ASN A 102 2.56 -11.63 10.96
C ASN A 102 2.69 -10.69 9.77
N ILE A 103 2.71 -9.38 10.04
CA ILE A 103 2.88 -8.36 9.02
C ILE A 103 4.33 -7.93 9.02
N ARG A 104 4.95 -7.98 7.84
CA ARG A 104 6.36 -7.66 7.64
C ARG A 104 6.48 -6.34 6.89
N LEU A 105 6.93 -5.32 7.62
CA LEU A 105 7.30 -4.02 7.09
C LEU A 105 8.72 -4.08 6.61
N PHE A 106 8.97 -3.69 5.37
CA PHE A 106 10.32 -3.56 4.85
C PHE A 106 10.72 -2.09 4.76
N ARG A 107 11.98 -1.81 5.11
CA ARG A 107 12.58 -0.51 4.88
C ARG A 107 12.54 -0.22 3.39
N ASN A 108 12.16 1.00 3.05
CA ASN A 108 12.11 1.48 1.67
C ASN A 108 12.75 2.87 1.60
N GLU A 109 13.00 3.33 0.39
CA GLU A 109 13.64 4.62 0.10
C GLU A 109 12.67 5.81 0.23
N SER A 110 11.43 5.58 0.67
CA SER A 110 10.48 6.68 0.85
C SER A 110 10.91 7.57 2.01
N ILE A 111 10.83 8.88 1.80
CA ILE A 111 10.91 9.88 2.89
C ILE A 111 9.88 9.64 4.01
N ASN A 112 8.84 8.85 3.71
CA ASN A 112 7.76 8.47 4.61
C ASN A 112 7.77 6.97 4.90
N CYS A 113 8.96 6.36 4.91
CA CYS A 113 9.15 4.94 5.25
C CYS A 113 8.58 4.61 6.63
N ALA A 114 7.66 3.65 6.69
CA ALA A 114 7.03 3.20 7.94
C ALA A 114 8.06 2.61 8.92
N VAL A 115 9.06 1.85 8.45
CA VAL A 115 10.12 1.29 9.31
C VAL A 115 10.91 2.41 9.99
N HIS A 116 11.30 3.44 9.26
CA HIS A 116 12.00 4.58 9.85
C HIS A 116 11.12 5.31 10.88
N ALA A 117 9.84 5.56 10.55
CA ALA A 117 8.91 6.20 11.48
C ALA A 117 8.74 5.38 12.77
N LEU A 118 8.55 4.07 12.67
CA LEU A 118 8.38 3.17 13.82
C LEU A 118 9.62 3.10 14.71
N HIS A 119 10.82 3.11 14.13
CA HIS A 119 12.07 3.23 14.89
C HIS A 119 12.11 4.56 15.68
N CYS A 120 11.77 5.69 15.06
CA CYS A 120 11.66 6.97 15.78
C CYS A 120 10.59 6.94 16.88
N CYS A 121 9.46 6.27 16.64
CA CYS A 121 8.40 6.09 17.62
C CYS A 121 8.88 5.33 18.88
N THR A 122 9.76 4.34 18.71
CA THR A 122 10.28 3.56 19.86
C THR A 122 11.02 4.42 20.86
N ILE A 123 11.72 5.44 20.37
CA ILE A 123 12.52 6.35 21.19
C ILE A 123 11.62 7.34 21.94
N LEU A 124 10.50 7.75 21.33
CA LEU A 124 9.70 8.89 21.79
C LEU A 124 8.39 8.51 22.48
N CYS A 125 7.72 7.46 21.99
CA CYS A 125 6.33 7.14 22.37
C CYS A 125 6.21 5.83 23.14
N ASN A 126 7.26 5.00 23.14
CA ASN A 126 7.14 3.64 23.60
C ASN A 126 7.42 3.51 25.10
N SER A 127 6.53 2.84 25.81
CA SER A 127 6.77 2.52 27.22
C SER A 127 7.69 1.30 27.32
N ASN A 128 8.50 1.23 28.37
CA ASN A 128 9.32 0.04 28.65
C ASN A 128 8.47 -1.19 29.06
N TYR A 129 7.14 -1.08 29.09
CA TYR A 129 6.24 -2.17 29.47
C TYR A 129 5.77 -2.97 28.26
N HIS A 130 6.07 -4.27 28.26
CA HIS A 130 5.75 -5.21 27.17
C HIS A 130 4.26 -5.30 26.84
N ASP A 131 3.40 -5.20 27.86
CA ASP A 131 1.94 -5.32 27.73
C ASP A 131 1.25 -3.98 27.42
N SER A 132 2.01 -2.90 27.29
CA SER A 132 1.40 -1.61 26.96
C SER A 132 0.94 -1.57 25.50
N PRO A 133 -0.15 -0.83 25.20
CA PRO A 133 -0.58 -0.58 23.82
C PRO A 133 0.57 -0.02 22.99
N PHE A 134 0.73 -0.53 21.78
CA PHE A 134 1.83 -0.10 20.90
C PHE A 134 1.75 1.39 20.53
N PHE A 135 0.54 1.89 20.25
CA PHE A 135 0.27 3.32 20.13
C PHE A 135 -0.27 3.84 21.46
N LEU A 136 0.61 4.45 22.24
CA LEU A 136 0.33 4.98 23.57
C LEU A 136 0.17 6.50 23.54
N LEU A 137 -0.73 7.03 24.38
CA LEU A 137 -0.82 8.45 24.67
C LEU A 137 -0.02 8.78 25.94
N PRO A 138 0.39 10.06 26.15
CA PRO A 138 1.18 10.44 27.32
C PRO A 138 0.51 10.16 28.68
N ASN A 139 -0.83 10.04 28.70
CA ASN A 139 -1.60 9.68 29.88
C ASN A 139 -1.66 8.15 30.15
N GLY A 140 -0.91 7.34 29.40
CA GLY A 140 -0.84 5.89 29.53
C GLY A 140 -2.01 5.13 28.90
N GLN A 141 -2.92 5.82 28.20
CA GLN A 141 -4.03 5.19 27.50
C GLN A 141 -3.67 4.85 26.06
N ALA A 142 -4.34 3.84 25.49
CA ALA A 142 -4.19 3.51 24.09
C ALA A 142 -4.70 4.66 23.19
N PHE A 143 -3.99 4.93 22.11
CA PHE A 143 -4.43 5.89 21.12
C PHE A 143 -5.58 5.32 20.30
N THR A 144 -6.77 5.89 20.48
CA THR A 144 -8.00 5.29 19.98
C THR A 144 -8.24 5.57 18.50
N ARG A 145 -9.00 4.69 17.83
CA ARG A 145 -9.41 4.90 16.43
C ARG A 145 -10.16 6.22 16.26
N HIS A 146 -11.03 6.56 17.22
CA HIS A 146 -11.77 7.81 17.17
C HIS A 146 -10.83 9.02 17.21
N ALA A 147 -9.87 9.03 18.14
CA ALA A 147 -8.88 10.11 18.24
C ALA A 147 -8.01 10.20 16.99
N PHE A 148 -7.56 9.06 16.45
CA PHE A 148 -6.78 9.02 15.20
C PHE A 148 -7.56 9.61 14.02
N ILE A 149 -8.80 9.19 13.79
CA ILE A 149 -9.62 9.71 12.69
C ILE A 149 -9.96 11.19 12.90
N PHE A 150 -10.24 11.61 14.13
CA PHE A 150 -10.48 13.01 14.49
C PHE A 150 -9.27 13.88 14.13
N ASN A 151 -8.07 13.48 14.56
CA ASN A 151 -6.83 14.19 14.28
C ASN A 151 -6.49 14.18 12.79
N LEU A 152 -6.67 13.04 12.09
CA LEU A 152 -6.51 12.97 10.62
C LEU A 152 -7.41 13.99 9.91
N ARG A 153 -8.69 14.04 10.30
CA ARG A 153 -9.66 14.99 9.73
C ARG A 153 -9.28 16.44 10.03
N HIS A 154 -8.74 16.72 11.21
CA HIS A 154 -8.23 18.04 11.56
C HIS A 154 -7.09 18.47 10.62
N VAL A 155 -6.07 17.63 10.42
CA VAL A 155 -4.95 17.94 9.51
C VAL A 155 -5.44 18.08 8.05
N LEU A 156 -6.35 17.20 7.61
CA LEU A 156 -6.95 17.30 6.28
C LEU A 156 -7.68 18.63 6.05
N LEU A 157 -8.42 19.11 7.06
CA LEU A 157 -9.11 20.38 7.00
C LEU A 157 -8.13 21.55 6.86
N GLN A 158 -7.03 21.54 7.63
CA GLN A 158 -5.96 22.54 7.54
C GLN A 158 -5.29 22.56 6.15
N LEU A 159 -5.24 21.40 5.47
CA LEU A 159 -4.75 21.27 4.11
C LEU A 159 -5.79 21.61 3.02
N GLY A 160 -6.98 22.09 3.40
CA GLY A 160 -8.04 22.49 2.48
C GLY A 160 -8.90 21.34 1.94
N TYR A 161 -8.81 20.14 2.52
CA TYR A 161 -9.64 19.01 2.13
C TYR A 161 -10.96 18.97 2.90
N ALA A 162 -12.03 18.48 2.25
CA ALA A 162 -13.32 18.24 2.90
C ALA A 162 -13.23 17.06 3.88
N ALA A 163 -12.92 17.34 5.15
CA ALA A 163 -12.66 16.35 6.19
C ALA A 163 -13.77 15.28 6.36
N SER A 164 -15.04 15.66 6.17
CA SER A 164 -16.19 14.74 6.25
C SER A 164 -16.17 13.64 5.19
N ALA A 165 -15.42 13.80 4.10
CA ALA A 165 -15.27 12.80 3.05
C ALA A 165 -14.29 11.67 3.43
N TYR A 166 -13.56 11.79 4.54
CA TYR A 166 -12.52 10.83 4.95
C TYR A 166 -12.93 10.04 6.19
N SER A 167 -12.49 8.80 6.30
CA SER A 167 -12.78 7.88 7.42
C SER A 167 -11.60 6.96 7.70
N GLY A 168 -11.72 6.04 8.67
CA GLY A 168 -10.71 5.01 8.96
C GLY A 168 -10.52 3.96 7.85
N HIS A 169 -11.20 4.10 6.71
CA HIS A 169 -10.90 3.30 5.51
C HIS A 169 -10.18 4.09 4.43
N SER A 170 -10.02 5.40 4.61
CA SER A 170 -9.45 6.28 3.60
C SER A 170 -7.97 5.98 3.33
N LEU A 171 -7.17 5.68 4.35
CA LEU A 171 -5.74 5.33 4.18
C LEU A 171 -5.60 4.01 3.45
N ARG A 172 -6.30 2.97 3.89
CA ARG A 172 -6.30 1.67 3.24
C ARG A 172 -6.80 1.72 1.78
N ALA A 173 -7.84 2.52 1.49
CA ALA A 173 -8.29 2.75 0.12
C ALA A 173 -7.24 3.54 -0.70
N GLY A 174 -6.60 4.50 -0.06
CA GLY A 174 -5.49 5.26 -0.60
C GLY A 174 -4.29 4.41 -0.99
N ALA A 175 -3.85 3.53 -0.10
CA ALA A 175 -2.77 2.59 -0.32
C ALA A 175 -3.04 1.70 -1.54
N ALA A 176 -4.24 1.10 -1.61
CA ALA A 176 -4.65 0.27 -2.74
C ALA A 176 -4.70 1.06 -4.05
N THR A 177 -5.30 2.25 -4.01
CA THR A 177 -5.38 3.14 -5.18
C THR A 177 -4.00 3.56 -5.66
N SER A 178 -3.11 3.93 -4.75
CA SER A 178 -1.74 4.34 -5.09
C SER A 178 -0.89 3.17 -5.58
N ALA A 179 -1.05 1.96 -5.03
CA ALA A 179 -0.37 0.78 -5.52
C ALA A 179 -0.83 0.39 -6.95
N ALA A 180 -2.15 0.43 -7.20
CA ALA A 180 -2.70 0.21 -8.54
C ALA A 180 -2.17 1.26 -9.53
N ALA A 181 -2.18 2.55 -9.16
CA ALA A 181 -1.61 3.62 -9.98
C ALA A 181 -0.10 3.45 -10.22
N ALA A 182 0.64 2.89 -9.26
CA ALA A 182 2.04 2.54 -9.42
C ALA A 182 2.24 1.34 -10.37
N GLY A 183 1.20 0.56 -10.65
CA GLY A 183 1.26 -0.64 -11.50
C GLY A 183 1.63 -1.90 -10.72
N VAL A 184 1.44 -1.91 -9.40
CA VAL A 184 1.61 -3.11 -8.58
C VAL A 184 0.57 -4.14 -9.03
N PRO A 185 0.98 -5.39 -9.30
CA PRO A 185 0.06 -6.46 -9.67
C PRO A 185 -1.08 -6.66 -8.66
N ASP A 186 -2.29 -6.90 -9.16
CA ASP A 186 -3.50 -7.09 -8.36
C ASP A 186 -3.35 -8.14 -7.25
N HIS A 187 -2.70 -9.28 -7.54
CA HIS A 187 -2.49 -10.33 -6.55
C HIS A 187 -1.59 -9.88 -5.38
N LEU A 188 -0.62 -8.97 -5.63
CA LEU A 188 0.20 -8.39 -4.57
C LEU A 188 -0.60 -7.36 -3.76
N ILE A 189 -1.40 -6.52 -4.42
CA ILE A 189 -2.31 -5.60 -3.72
C ILE A 189 -3.28 -6.38 -2.83
N GLN A 190 -3.84 -7.47 -3.36
CA GLN A 190 -4.72 -8.38 -2.64
C GLN A 190 -4.03 -8.98 -1.41
N THR A 191 -2.78 -9.43 -1.57
CA THR A 191 -1.96 -10.01 -0.51
C THR A 191 -1.60 -8.99 0.57
N LEU A 192 -1.12 -7.80 0.19
CA LEU A 192 -0.77 -6.72 1.12
C LEU A 192 -1.97 -6.27 1.96
N GLY A 193 -3.12 -6.10 1.32
CA GLY A 193 -4.34 -5.80 2.05
C GLY A 193 -4.93 -7.00 2.79
N ARG A 194 -4.50 -8.24 2.57
CA ARG A 194 -5.11 -9.43 3.21
C ARG A 194 -6.60 -9.54 2.85
N TRP A 195 -6.93 -9.37 1.58
CA TRP A 195 -8.30 -9.55 1.07
C TRP A 195 -8.50 -10.97 0.55
N ASN A 196 -9.42 -11.73 1.15
CA ASN A 196 -9.71 -13.11 0.76
C ASN A 196 -10.54 -13.26 -0.54
N SER A 197 -10.96 -12.15 -1.14
CA SER A 197 -11.78 -12.14 -2.37
C SER A 197 -11.55 -10.86 -3.16
N LEU A 198 -12.23 -10.74 -4.30
CA LEU A 198 -12.31 -9.54 -5.15
C LEU A 198 -12.81 -8.26 -4.43
N SER A 199 -13.10 -8.34 -3.13
CA SER A 199 -13.39 -7.19 -2.26
C SER A 199 -12.37 -6.05 -2.30
N TYR A 200 -11.11 -6.32 -2.69
CA TYR A 200 -10.06 -5.32 -2.87
C TYR A 200 -10.38 -4.31 -3.99
N LEU A 201 -11.14 -4.71 -5.02
CA LEU A 201 -11.58 -3.81 -6.10
C LEU A 201 -12.39 -2.63 -5.58
N ARG A 202 -13.11 -2.80 -4.47
CA ARG A 202 -13.85 -1.70 -3.82
C ARG A 202 -12.96 -0.67 -3.12
N TYR A 203 -11.67 -0.93 -2.97
CA TYR A 203 -10.69 0.00 -2.39
C TYR A 203 -9.89 0.75 -3.45
N ILE A 204 -9.73 0.19 -4.64
CA ILE A 204 -9.07 0.85 -5.77
C ILE A 204 -10.03 1.87 -6.38
N ARG A 205 -9.59 3.13 -6.52
CA ARG A 205 -10.33 4.20 -7.22
C ARG A 205 -9.64 4.43 -8.56
N VAL A 206 -10.29 4.01 -9.64
CA VAL A 206 -9.77 4.25 -10.99
C VAL A 206 -9.88 5.75 -11.29
N SER A 207 -8.74 6.39 -11.55
CA SER A 207 -8.67 7.75 -12.06
C SER A 207 -8.17 7.75 -13.51
N ASP A 208 -8.43 8.82 -14.25
CA ASP A 208 -7.99 8.98 -15.63
C ASP A 208 -6.47 8.79 -15.79
N THR A 209 -5.69 9.12 -14.76
CA THR A 209 -4.24 8.88 -14.72
C THR A 209 -3.86 7.40 -14.77
N ILE A 210 -4.64 6.52 -14.13
CA ILE A 210 -4.42 5.07 -14.16
C ILE A 210 -4.73 4.55 -15.57
N ILE A 211 -5.85 5.00 -16.14
CA ILE A 211 -6.28 4.66 -17.50
C ILE A 211 -5.21 5.10 -18.52
N LEU A 212 -4.72 6.34 -18.43
CA LEU A 212 -3.66 6.86 -19.28
C LEU A 212 -2.36 6.07 -19.16
N LYS A 213 -1.98 5.65 -17.95
CA LYS A 213 -0.78 4.83 -17.73
C LYS A 213 -0.92 3.46 -18.39
N ASP A 214 -2.09 2.85 -18.31
CA ASP A 214 -2.34 1.56 -18.96
C ASP A 214 -2.43 1.70 -20.48
N HIS A 215 -3.00 2.78 -21.02
CA HIS A 215 -2.91 3.09 -22.45
C HIS A 215 -1.44 3.16 -22.93
N ASN A 216 -0.56 3.82 -22.18
CA ASN A 216 0.86 3.91 -22.52
C ASN A 216 1.57 2.55 -22.46
N LYS A 217 1.20 1.67 -21.52
CA LYS A 217 1.74 0.30 -21.49
C LYS A 217 1.28 -0.51 -22.71
N ILE A 218 0.02 -0.36 -23.14
CA ILE A 218 -0.49 -1.01 -24.35
C ILE A 218 0.32 -0.57 -25.58
N LEU A 219 0.66 0.72 -25.68
CA LEU A 219 1.53 1.24 -26.75
C LEU A 219 2.95 0.65 -26.72
N GLN A 220 3.53 0.44 -25.54
CA GLN A 220 4.86 -0.18 -25.43
C GLN A 220 4.87 -1.64 -25.91
N ILE A 221 3.80 -2.39 -25.67
CA ILE A 221 3.66 -3.78 -26.15
C ILE A 221 3.65 -3.82 -27.68
N SER A 222 2.93 -2.93 -28.33
CA SER A 222 2.89 -2.85 -29.79
C SER A 222 4.23 -2.42 -30.39
N PHE A 223 4.97 -1.51 -29.75
CA PHE A 223 6.33 -1.14 -30.18
C PHE A 223 7.34 -2.29 -30.07
N LEU A 224 7.30 -3.07 -28.98
CA LEU A 224 8.16 -4.27 -28.80
C LEU A 224 7.84 -5.34 -29.84
N GLY A 225 6.56 -5.56 -30.16
CA GLY A 225 6.13 -6.48 -31.21
C GLY A 225 6.63 -6.07 -32.60
N ILE A 226 6.54 -4.77 -32.94
CA ILE A 226 7.06 -4.23 -34.20
C ILE A 226 8.59 -4.36 -34.27
N LEU A 227 9.29 -4.02 -33.19
CA LEU A 227 10.76 -4.12 -33.15
C LEU A 227 11.22 -5.57 -33.31
N TYR A 228 10.55 -6.52 -32.67
CA TYR A 228 10.80 -7.94 -32.83
C TYR A 228 10.58 -8.41 -34.27
N LEU A 229 9.49 -7.98 -34.92
CA LEU A 229 9.22 -8.31 -36.33
C LEU A 229 10.28 -7.74 -37.26
N VAL A 230 10.71 -6.49 -37.04
CA VAL A 230 11.78 -5.84 -37.80
C VAL A 230 13.10 -6.59 -37.62
N CYS A 231 13.46 -6.96 -36.39
CA CYS A 231 14.65 -7.77 -36.11
C CYS A 231 14.58 -9.14 -36.81
N LEU A 232 13.41 -9.79 -36.81
CA LEU A 232 13.21 -11.08 -37.48
C LEU A 232 13.36 -10.95 -39.01
N LEU A 233 12.78 -9.91 -39.59
CA LEU A 233 12.92 -9.61 -41.03
C LEU A 233 14.36 -9.29 -41.41
N LEU A 234 15.06 -8.48 -40.62
CA LEU A 234 16.48 -8.19 -40.81
C LEU A 234 17.34 -9.46 -40.69
N TYR A 235 17.04 -10.32 -39.72
CA TYR A 235 17.74 -11.60 -39.55
C TYR A 235 17.56 -12.52 -40.77
N VAL A 236 16.31 -12.69 -41.24
CA VAL A 236 16.01 -13.48 -42.44
C VAL A 236 16.70 -12.89 -43.68
N TYR A 237 16.68 -11.56 -43.83
CA TYR A 237 17.32 -10.85 -44.93
C TYR A 237 18.85 -11.05 -44.94
N ILE A 238 19.50 -10.90 -43.78
CA ILE A 238 20.95 -11.14 -43.63
C ILE A 238 21.28 -12.60 -43.92
N PHE A 239 20.50 -13.55 -43.39
CA PHE A 239 20.70 -14.98 -43.66
C PHE A 239 20.59 -15.30 -45.16
N PHE A 240 19.63 -14.70 -45.85
CA PHE A 240 19.47 -14.85 -47.30
C PHE A 240 20.67 -14.27 -48.07
N LEU A 241 21.14 -13.06 -47.71
CA LEU A 241 22.32 -12.46 -48.32
C LEU A 241 23.60 -13.29 -48.11
N VAL A 242 23.79 -13.84 -46.91
CA VAL A 242 24.95 -14.70 -46.60
C VAL A 242 24.84 -16.05 -47.32
N GLY A 243 23.65 -16.65 -47.39
CA GLY A 243 23.39 -17.90 -48.12
C GLY A 243 23.58 -17.78 -49.64
N VAL A 244 23.18 -16.65 -50.23
CA VAL A 244 23.40 -16.36 -51.67
C VAL A 244 24.89 -16.19 -51.98
N LYS A 245 25.68 -15.63 -51.06
CA LYS A 245 27.14 -15.51 -51.20
C LYS A 245 27.84 -16.87 -51.22
N PHE A 246 27.38 -17.85 -50.44
CA PHE A 246 27.94 -19.21 -50.46
C PHE A 246 27.55 -20.01 -51.72
N SER A 247 26.34 -19.84 -52.24
CA SER A 247 25.90 -20.52 -53.48
C SER A 247 26.65 -20.01 -54.73
N SER A 248 27.03 -18.73 -54.74
CA SER A 248 27.77 -18.10 -55.84
C SER A 248 29.25 -18.49 -55.88
N CYS A 249 29.83 -18.99 -54.78
CA CYS A 249 31.24 -19.35 -54.69
C CYS A 249 31.52 -20.80 -55.16
N ASN A 250 30.51 -21.68 -55.20
CA ASN A 250 30.65 -23.08 -55.62
C ASN A 250 30.52 -23.31 -57.14
N LYS A 251 30.37 -22.27 -57.97
CA LYS A 251 30.31 -22.39 -59.44
C LYS A 251 31.60 -21.97 -60.17
N ALA A 252 32.65 -21.57 -59.45
CA ALA A 252 33.89 -21.05 -60.07
C ALA A 252 35.07 -22.04 -60.12
N SER A 253 34.89 -23.30 -59.72
CA SER A 253 35.99 -24.28 -59.71
C SER A 253 35.48 -25.70 -59.99
N CYS A 254 35.33 -26.04 -61.28
CA CYS A 254 35.54 -27.38 -61.86
C CYS A 254 35.29 -27.28 -63.38
N GLY A 255 36.34 -26.98 -64.12
CA GLY A 255 36.32 -26.89 -65.57
C GLY A 255 37.70 -26.61 -66.11
N VAL A 256 38.59 -27.60 -66.01
CA VAL A 256 39.53 -28.16 -67.02
C VAL A 256 40.02 -29.49 -66.45
#